data_AF-A0A1P8XE89-F1
#
_entry.id   AF-A0A1P8XE89-F1
#
_cell.length_a   1.000
_cell.length_b   1.000
_cell.length_c   1.000
_cell.angle_alpha   90.00
_cell.angle_beta   90.00
_cell.angle_gamma   90.00
#
_symmetry.space_group_name_H-M   'P 1'
#
loop_
_entity.id
_entity.type
_entity.pdbx_description
1 polymer ?
#
loop_
_entity_poly.entity_id
_entity_poly.type
_entity_poly.pdbx_seq_one_letter_code
_entity_poly.pdbx_strand_id
1 'polypeptide(L)'
;MKYQSVAVVDKHGSDSVVWHVDVSPNDSDLSRLSGAWVISGLDSGRLSSLVQSRKLVVTHAAAQLRLDGHAGVLDLDAVVDGIEGEIARLQSHFDTKMASEPKSTRVAPTWPHVPERVDLADPPRDSDAPDRVSVVLGIARWLESAALAWVAIERQRLDRDFLRQEEPDLRRFPGWAR
;
A
#
# COMPACT_ATOMS: atom_id res chain seq x y z
N MET A 1 -11.81 10.52 -7.27
CA MET A 1 -11.60 9.67 -6.06
C MET A 1 -10.74 10.42 -5.04
N LYS A 2 -10.87 10.16 -3.73
CA LYS A 2 -10.09 10.86 -2.68
C LYS A 2 -8.66 10.31 -2.60
N TYR A 3 -7.69 11.18 -2.35
CA TYR A 3 -6.29 10.86 -2.07
C TYR A 3 -6.16 9.90 -0.87
N GLN A 4 -5.25 8.92 -0.96
CA GLN A 4 -5.02 7.87 0.03
C GLN A 4 -3.54 7.86 0.40
N SER A 5 -3.22 8.23 1.65
CA SER A 5 -1.84 8.31 2.12
C SER A 5 -1.65 7.58 3.45
N VAL A 6 -0.57 6.81 3.49
CA VAL A 6 -0.10 6.07 4.67
C VAL A 6 1.10 6.81 5.26
N ALA A 7 1.12 6.98 6.58
CA ALA A 7 2.32 7.38 7.29
C ALA A 7 2.95 6.13 7.95
N VAL A 8 4.16 5.80 7.55
CA VAL A 8 5.01 4.80 8.20
C VAL A 8 5.78 5.51 9.31
N VAL A 9 5.68 5.01 10.54
CA VAL A 9 6.29 5.62 11.72
C VAL A 9 7.18 4.62 12.43
N ASP A 10 8.42 5.04 12.68
CA ASP A 10 9.42 4.29 13.46
C ASP A 10 10.12 5.20 14.46
N LYS A 11 10.91 4.59 15.33
CA LYS A 11 11.73 5.29 16.30
C LYS A 11 13.15 4.73 16.29
N HIS A 12 14.12 5.62 16.19
CA HIS A 12 15.54 5.29 16.25
C HIS A 12 16.21 6.13 17.35
N GLY A 13 16.51 5.51 18.50
CA GLY A 13 17.01 6.22 19.67
C GLY A 13 16.01 7.25 20.20
N SER A 14 16.41 8.53 20.23
CA SER A 14 15.53 9.65 20.60
C SER A 14 14.67 10.18 19.46
N ASP A 15 14.94 9.75 18.23
CA ASP A 15 14.36 10.35 17.04
C ASP A 15 13.15 9.55 16.57
N SER A 16 12.10 10.26 16.17
CA SER A 16 10.95 9.66 15.47
C SER A 16 11.14 9.87 13.98
N VAL A 17 10.89 8.82 13.19
CA VAL A 17 11.03 8.85 11.74
C VAL A 17 9.67 8.60 11.11
N VAL A 18 9.27 9.47 10.19
CA VAL A 18 7.98 9.38 9.50
C VAL A 18 8.21 9.43 8.00
N TRP A 19 7.55 8.53 7.27
CA TRP A 19 7.54 8.54 5.81
C TRP A 19 6.12 8.44 5.28
N HIS A 20 5.78 9.31 4.33
CA HIS A 20 4.48 9.30 3.68
C HIS A 20 4.54 8.54 2.36
N VAL A 21 3.57 7.65 2.19
CA VAL A 21 3.39 6.86 0.95
C VAL A 21 2.01 7.14 0.38
N ASP A 22 1.95 7.50 -0.90
CA ASP A 22 0.71 7.60 -1.68
C ASP A 22 0.31 6.22 -2.23
N VAL A 23 -0.80 5.71 -1.71
CA VAL A 23 -1.40 4.44 -2.13
C VAL A 23 -2.67 4.67 -2.95
N SER A 24 -2.89 5.89 -3.44
CA SER A 24 -3.99 6.19 -4.33
C SER A 24 -3.88 5.30 -5.59
N PRO A 25 -5.00 4.74 -6.05
CA PRO A 25 -5.03 3.84 -7.21
C PRO A 25 -4.96 4.62 -8.54
N ASN A 26 -4.96 5.95 -8.48
CA ASN A 26 -4.66 6.76 -9.65
C ASN A 26 -3.19 6.56 -9.98
N ASP A 27 -2.89 6.36 -11.27
CA ASP A 27 -1.52 6.48 -11.71
C ASP A 27 -1.20 7.97 -11.83
N SER A 28 -0.31 8.44 -10.96
CA SER A 28 0.26 9.78 -11.08
C SER A 28 1.69 9.64 -11.56
N ASP A 29 2.15 10.54 -12.43
CA ASP A 29 3.57 10.64 -12.80
C ASP A 29 4.48 11.07 -11.63
N LEU A 30 3.90 11.27 -10.43
CA LEU A 30 4.59 11.62 -9.21
C LEU A 30 5.00 10.38 -8.43
N SER A 31 6.13 10.48 -7.73
CA SER A 31 6.61 9.44 -6.83
C SER A 31 5.59 9.12 -5.73
N ARG A 32 5.38 7.83 -5.45
CA ARG A 32 4.54 7.36 -4.34
C ARG A 32 5.21 7.62 -2.99
N LEU A 33 6.53 7.73 -2.93
CA LEU A 33 7.28 8.12 -1.73
C LEU A 33 7.20 9.65 -1.54
N SER A 34 6.08 10.12 -1.00
CA SER A 34 5.67 11.53 -1.04
C SER A 34 6.36 12.45 -0.01
N GLY A 35 7.11 11.92 0.95
CA GLY A 35 7.90 12.74 1.88
C GLY A 35 8.45 11.97 3.07
N ALA A 36 9.54 12.48 3.65
CA ALA A 36 10.24 11.86 4.77
C ALA A 36 10.70 12.90 5.80
N TRP A 37 10.58 12.57 7.09
CA TRP A 37 10.96 13.43 8.20
C TRP A 37 11.67 12.63 9.29
N VAL A 38 12.70 13.25 9.85
CA VAL A 38 13.32 12.84 11.12
C VAL A 38 13.03 13.94 12.12
N ILE A 39 12.45 13.57 13.25
CA ILE A 39 12.02 14.47 14.30
C ILE A 39 12.88 14.15 15.52
N SER A 40 13.81 15.04 15.84
CA SER A 40 14.67 14.86 17.00
C SER A 40 13.95 15.26 18.29
N GLY A 41 14.00 14.39 19.29
CA GLY A 41 13.33 14.60 20.57
C GLY A 41 11.81 14.43 20.52
N LEU A 42 11.13 14.80 21.61
CA LEU A 42 9.68 14.67 21.78
C LEU A 42 8.95 15.92 21.24
N ASP A 43 8.91 16.09 19.92
CA ASP A 43 8.04 17.09 19.27
C ASP A 43 6.72 16.43 18.84
N SER A 44 5.83 16.24 19.83
CA SER A 44 4.53 15.57 19.63
C SER A 44 3.59 16.36 18.73
N GLY A 45 3.70 17.69 18.68
CA GLY A 45 2.90 18.54 17.81
C GLY A 45 3.23 18.32 16.34
N ARG A 46 4.52 18.28 16.00
CA ARG A 46 4.97 17.96 14.64
C ARG A 46 4.66 16.52 14.25
N LEU A 47 4.82 15.58 15.17
CA LEU A 47 4.50 14.18 14.88
C LEU A 47 3.00 14.01 14.58
N SER A 48 2.13 14.65 15.39
CA SER A 48 0.67 14.63 15.19
C SER A 48 0.26 15.25 13.84
N SER A 49 0.88 16.35 13.42
CA SER A 49 0.57 16.98 12.13
C SER A 49 0.97 16.12 10.93
N LEU A 50 2.06 15.36 11.04
CA LEU A 50 2.49 14.45 9.99
C LEU A 50 1.56 13.23 9.86
N VAL A 51 1.05 12.69 10.96
CA VAL A 51 0.12 11.55 10.93
C VAL A 51 -1.34 11.92 10.67
N GLN A 52 -1.68 13.21 10.74
CA GLN A 52 -3.06 13.66 10.69
C GLN A 52 -3.81 13.18 9.44
N SER A 53 -4.98 12.57 9.64
CA SER A 53 -5.87 12.05 8.58
C SER A 53 -5.24 10.98 7.68
N ARG A 54 -4.12 10.37 8.08
CA ARG A 54 -3.46 9.28 7.34
C ARG A 54 -3.70 7.94 8.03
N LYS A 55 -3.74 6.86 7.25
CA LYS A 55 -3.60 5.52 7.84
C LYS A 55 -2.17 5.34 8.33
N LEU A 56 -1.98 4.54 9.37
CA LEU A 56 -0.66 4.32 9.97
C LEU A 56 -0.13 2.93 9.75
N VAL A 57 1.18 2.83 9.55
CA VAL A 57 1.96 1.64 9.85
C VAL A 57 2.95 2.04 10.92
N VAL A 58 2.87 1.43 12.11
CA VAL A 58 3.71 1.77 13.26
C VAL A 58 4.58 0.57 13.58
N THR A 59 5.90 0.75 13.58
CA THR A 59 6.83 -0.32 13.98
C THR A 59 6.75 -0.58 15.47
N HIS A 60 7.28 -1.72 15.91
CA HIS A 60 7.36 -2.01 17.35
C HIS A 60 8.15 -0.96 18.13
N ALA A 61 9.22 -0.40 17.55
CA ALA A 61 10.04 0.62 18.21
C ALA A 61 9.30 1.95 18.45
N ALA A 62 8.25 2.21 17.68
CA ALA A 62 7.39 3.37 17.77
C ALA A 62 6.03 3.12 18.48
N ALA A 63 5.77 1.91 18.98
CA ALA A 63 4.46 1.52 19.53
C ALA A 63 3.98 2.39 20.72
N GLN A 64 4.93 2.98 21.45
CA GLN A 64 4.71 3.86 22.60
C GLN A 64 4.54 5.34 22.22
N LEU A 65 4.68 5.71 20.94
CA LEU A 65 4.46 7.08 20.49
C LEU A 65 2.96 7.39 20.51
N ARG A 66 2.62 8.57 21.02
CA ARG A 66 1.25 9.09 20.96
C ARG A 66 1.03 9.76 19.61
N LEU A 67 0.26 9.10 18.74
CA LEU A 67 0.00 9.51 17.36
C LEU A 67 -1.48 9.90 17.21
N ASP A 68 -1.86 11.10 17.67
CA ASP A 68 -3.26 11.54 17.65
C ASP A 68 -3.70 12.02 16.25
N GLY A 69 -4.99 11.89 15.92
CA GLY A 69 -5.59 12.47 14.72
C GLY A 69 -5.39 11.69 13.41
N HIS A 70 -4.83 10.48 13.47
CA HIS A 70 -4.71 9.57 12.34
C HIS A 70 -6.06 8.91 11.95
N ALA A 71 -6.13 8.36 10.73
CA ALA A 71 -7.33 7.73 10.16
C ALA A 71 -7.45 6.22 10.46
N GLY A 72 -6.77 5.74 11.52
CA GLY A 72 -6.64 4.34 11.89
C GLY A 72 -5.31 3.72 11.48
N VAL A 73 -5.14 2.43 11.79
CA VAL A 73 -3.97 1.62 11.42
C VAL A 73 -4.28 0.84 10.15
N LEU A 74 -3.29 0.70 9.27
CA LEU A 74 -3.36 -0.15 8.10
C LEU A 74 -2.87 -1.55 8.48
N ASP A 75 -3.71 -2.55 8.23
CA ASP A 75 -3.35 -3.95 8.37
C ASP A 75 -2.63 -4.41 7.09
N LEU A 76 -1.33 -4.72 7.21
CA LEU A 76 -0.50 -5.10 6.07
C LEU A 76 -0.84 -6.50 5.54
N ASP A 77 -1.27 -7.41 6.40
CA ASP A 77 -1.71 -8.75 5.98
C ASP A 77 -3.02 -8.65 5.21
N ALA A 78 -3.96 -7.84 5.69
CA ALA A 78 -5.21 -7.59 4.98
C ALA A 78 -5.00 -6.91 3.61
N VAL A 79 -3.92 -6.13 3.46
CA VAL A 79 -3.53 -5.58 2.15
C VAL A 79 -3.11 -6.71 1.20
N VAL A 80 -2.22 -7.60 1.64
CA VAL A 80 -1.76 -8.75 0.83
C VAL A 80 -2.94 -9.65 0.48
N ASP A 81 -3.76 -10.03 1.47
CA ASP A 81 -4.96 -10.84 1.28
C ASP A 81 -5.91 -10.22 0.25
N GLY A 82 -6.10 -8.90 0.31
CA GLY A 82 -6.95 -8.18 -0.63
C GLY A 82 -6.40 -8.18 -2.06
N ILE A 83 -5.08 -8.09 -2.23
CA ILE A 83 -4.42 -8.17 -3.54
C ILE A 83 -4.52 -9.59 -4.10
N GLU A 84 -4.13 -10.60 -3.32
CA GLU A 84 -4.16 -12.02 -3.72
C GLU A 84 -5.58 -12.49 -4.03
N GLY A 85 -6.53 -12.14 -3.16
CA GLY A 85 -7.94 -12.47 -3.32
C GLY A 85 -8.53 -11.86 -4.59
N GLU A 86 -8.15 -10.62 -4.92
CA GLU A 86 -8.63 -9.97 -6.13
C GLU A 86 -8.04 -10.59 -7.41
N ILE A 87 -6.74 -10.91 -7.41
CA ILE A 87 -6.11 -11.66 -8.51
C ILE A 87 -6.85 -12.99 -8.74
N ALA A 88 -7.08 -13.76 -7.67
CA ALA A 88 -7.76 -15.05 -7.76
C ALA A 88 -9.20 -14.89 -8.29
N ARG A 89 -9.93 -13.87 -7.82
CA ARG A 89 -11.30 -13.57 -8.27
C ARG A 89 -11.34 -13.23 -9.75
N LEU A 90 -10.47 -12.33 -10.21
CA LEU A 90 -10.42 -11.91 -11.62
C LEU A 90 -9.94 -13.04 -12.54
N GLN A 91 -8.98 -13.86 -12.09
CA GLN A 91 -8.54 -15.04 -12.83
C GLN A 91 -9.68 -16.05 -12.99
N SER A 92 -10.43 -16.33 -11.92
CA SER A 92 -11.60 -17.22 -11.98
C SER A 92 -12.67 -16.73 -12.96
N HIS A 93 -12.93 -15.41 -12.99
CA HIS A 93 -13.83 -14.82 -13.99
C HIS A 93 -13.30 -14.97 -15.42
N PHE A 94 -12.00 -14.77 -15.63
CA PHE A 94 -11.38 -15.00 -16.95
C PHE A 94 -11.53 -16.46 -17.39
N ASP A 95 -11.20 -17.41 -16.52
CA ASP A 95 -11.26 -18.84 -16.83
C ASP A 95 -12.69 -19.29 -17.15
N THR A 96 -13.67 -18.83 -16.37
CA THR A 96 -15.10 -19.06 -16.64
C THR A 96 -15.50 -18.50 -18.00
N LYS A 97 -15.01 -17.31 -18.36
CA LYS A 97 -15.30 -16.68 -19.65
C LYS A 97 -14.67 -17.47 -20.81
N MET A 98 -13.45 -17.97 -20.66
CA MET A 98 -12.77 -18.77 -21.69
C MET A 98 -13.42 -20.16 -21.85
N ALA A 99 -13.88 -20.79 -20.75
CA ALA A 99 -14.60 -22.05 -20.81
C ALA A 99 -15.96 -21.94 -21.54
N SER A 100 -16.66 -20.82 -21.37
CA SER A 100 -17.91 -20.55 -22.10
C SER A 100 -17.72 -20.16 -23.56
N GLU A 101 -16.49 -19.81 -23.97
CA GLU A 101 -16.15 -19.42 -25.35
C GLU A 101 -14.88 -20.15 -25.85
N PRO A 102 -14.93 -21.46 -26.13
CA PRO A 102 -13.73 -22.28 -26.39
C PRO A 102 -12.92 -21.89 -27.63
N LYS A 103 -13.51 -21.12 -28.55
CA LYS A 103 -12.85 -20.60 -29.76
C LYS A 103 -12.30 -19.18 -29.57
N SER A 104 -12.39 -18.63 -28.36
CA SER A 104 -11.93 -17.27 -28.08
C SER A 104 -10.40 -17.18 -28.20
N THR A 105 -9.93 -16.12 -28.85
CA THR A 105 -8.49 -15.79 -28.98
C THR A 105 -8.07 -14.70 -27.98
N ARG A 106 -8.85 -14.48 -26.90
CA ARG A 106 -8.55 -13.44 -25.92
C ARG A 106 -7.26 -13.78 -25.18
N VAL A 107 -6.44 -12.75 -24.98
CA VAL A 107 -5.17 -12.85 -24.26
C VAL A 107 -5.44 -12.89 -22.76
N ALA A 108 -4.80 -13.83 -22.07
CA ALA A 108 -4.86 -13.95 -20.62
C ALA A 108 -4.36 -12.66 -19.93
N PRO A 109 -4.95 -12.26 -18.79
CA PRO A 109 -4.40 -11.19 -17.97
C PRO A 109 -2.99 -11.53 -17.52
N THR A 110 -2.14 -10.51 -17.38
CA THR A 110 -0.83 -10.64 -16.73
C THR A 110 -0.92 -9.98 -15.37
N TRP A 111 -0.84 -10.80 -14.31
CA TRP A 111 -0.92 -10.31 -12.94
C TRP A 111 0.46 -9.84 -12.45
N PRO A 112 0.51 -8.76 -11.66
CA PRO A 112 1.77 -8.27 -11.09
C PRO A 112 2.29 -9.23 -10.01
N HIS A 113 3.55 -9.04 -9.64
CA HIS A 113 4.09 -9.64 -8.43
C HIS A 113 3.42 -9.03 -7.20
N VAL A 114 2.94 -9.89 -6.30
CA VAL A 114 2.43 -9.49 -4.99
C VAL A 114 3.62 -9.44 -4.03
N PRO A 115 3.85 -8.32 -3.31
CA PRO A 115 4.95 -8.25 -2.38
C PRO A 115 4.75 -9.23 -1.21
N GLU A 116 5.85 -9.77 -0.69
CA GLU A 116 5.84 -10.70 0.45
C GLU A 116 5.26 -10.06 1.71
N ARG A 117 4.70 -10.86 2.62
CA ARG A 117 4.15 -10.33 3.88
C ARG A 117 5.23 -9.69 4.75
N VAL A 118 4.87 -8.60 5.43
CA VAL A 118 5.78 -7.89 6.34
C VAL A 118 5.60 -8.42 7.75
N ASP A 119 6.66 -8.98 8.32
CA ASP A 119 6.76 -9.19 9.76
C ASP A 119 7.20 -7.90 10.45
N LEU A 120 6.33 -7.26 11.23
CA LEU A 120 6.69 -6.05 11.97
C LEU A 120 7.61 -6.32 13.17
N ALA A 121 7.80 -7.58 13.56
CA ALA A 121 8.82 -7.98 14.55
C ALA A 121 10.23 -8.01 13.95
N ASP A 122 10.35 -8.32 12.66
CA ASP A 122 11.58 -8.21 11.86
C ASP A 122 11.32 -7.42 10.57
N PRO A 123 11.12 -6.10 10.67
CA PRO A 123 10.63 -5.31 9.55
C PRO A 123 11.68 -5.20 8.43
N PRO A 124 11.25 -5.12 7.16
CA PRO A 124 12.15 -4.97 6.04
C PRO A 124 12.98 -3.68 6.17
N ARG A 125 14.24 -3.78 5.79
CA ARG A 125 15.19 -2.67 5.79
C ARG A 125 15.64 -2.37 4.38
N ASP A 126 15.74 -1.08 4.06
CA ASP A 126 16.45 -0.64 2.88
C ASP A 126 17.96 -0.74 3.11
N SER A 127 18.65 -1.55 2.30
CA SER A 127 20.08 -1.83 2.43
C SER A 127 20.97 -0.65 2.07
N ASP A 128 20.47 0.29 1.28
CA ASP A 128 21.25 1.44 0.79
C ASP A 128 21.00 2.70 1.64
N ALA A 129 20.03 2.63 2.55
CA ALA A 129 19.64 3.74 3.39
C ALA A 129 20.46 3.77 4.70
N PRO A 130 20.71 4.96 5.27
CA PRO A 130 21.28 5.06 6.61
C PRO A 130 20.43 4.29 7.62
N ASP A 131 21.09 3.59 8.56
CA ASP A 131 20.44 2.77 9.60
C ASP A 131 19.22 3.43 10.22
N ARG A 132 19.36 4.73 10.54
CA ARG A 132 18.33 5.56 11.18
C ARG A 132 16.99 5.61 10.46
N VAL A 133 16.95 5.42 9.13
CA VAL A 133 15.72 5.45 8.33
C VAL A 133 15.46 4.14 7.58
N SER A 134 16.38 3.18 7.67
CA SER A 134 16.37 1.94 6.87
C SER A 134 15.06 1.15 7.00
N VAL A 135 14.54 1.01 8.22
CA VAL A 135 13.28 0.30 8.51
C VAL A 135 12.08 1.01 7.90
N VAL A 136 11.95 2.31 8.16
CA VAL A 136 10.84 3.11 7.62
C VAL A 136 10.83 3.07 6.11
N LEU A 137 12.00 3.22 5.48
CA LEU A 137 12.10 3.21 4.04
C LEU A 137 11.85 1.82 3.45
N GLY A 138 12.30 0.75 4.12
CA GLY A 138 11.99 -0.62 3.72
C GLY A 138 10.48 -0.89 3.68
N ILE A 139 9.76 -0.52 4.74
CA ILE A 139 8.28 -0.61 4.78
C ILE A 139 7.64 0.33 3.75
N ALA A 140 8.18 1.53 3.54
CA ALA A 140 7.64 2.46 2.56
C ALA A 140 7.77 1.94 1.11
N ARG A 141 8.90 1.33 0.76
CA ARG A 141 9.10 0.65 -0.54
C ARG A 141 8.20 -0.56 -0.70
N TRP A 142 7.92 -1.28 0.40
CA TRP A 142 6.93 -2.35 0.39
C TRP A 142 5.53 -1.82 0.05
N LEU A 143 5.09 -0.73 0.71
CA LEU A 143 3.80 -0.10 0.43
C LEU A 143 3.70 0.43 -1.01
N GLU A 144 4.78 1.03 -1.51
CA GLU A 144 4.88 1.45 -2.91
C GLU A 144 4.69 0.27 -3.86
N SER A 145 5.38 -0.85 -3.61
CA SER A 145 5.25 -2.07 -4.41
C SER A 145 3.82 -2.63 -4.39
N ALA A 146 3.19 -2.65 -3.22
CA ALA A 146 1.79 -3.07 -3.08
C ALA A 146 0.83 -2.14 -3.85
N ALA A 147 1.04 -0.82 -3.77
CA ALA A 147 0.22 0.16 -4.49
C ALA A 147 0.39 0.03 -6.01
N LEU A 148 1.62 -0.19 -6.50
CA LEU A 148 1.89 -0.44 -7.91
C LEU A 148 1.23 -1.74 -8.40
N ALA A 149 1.29 -2.81 -7.60
CA ALA A 149 0.59 -4.05 -7.91
C ALA A 149 -0.92 -3.83 -8.00
N TRP A 150 -1.51 -3.10 -7.06
CA TRP A 150 -2.94 -2.77 -7.10
C TRP A 150 -3.33 -1.98 -8.35
N VAL A 151 -2.56 -0.96 -8.74
CA VAL A 151 -2.81 -0.21 -9.98
C VAL A 151 -2.70 -1.10 -11.22
N ALA A 152 -1.73 -2.01 -11.27
CA ALA A 152 -1.59 -2.95 -12.37
C ALA A 152 -2.80 -3.89 -12.48
N ILE A 153 -3.32 -4.40 -11.37
CA ILE A 153 -4.55 -5.21 -11.34
C ILE A 153 -5.75 -4.41 -11.86
N GLU A 154 -5.93 -3.20 -11.34
CA GLU A 154 -7.04 -2.34 -11.74
C GLU A 154 -7.00 -1.99 -13.23
N ARG A 155 -5.82 -1.78 -13.81
CA ARG A 155 -5.64 -1.62 -15.26
C ARG A 155 -6.12 -2.84 -16.03
N GLN A 156 -5.65 -4.04 -15.65
CA GLN A 156 -6.08 -5.29 -16.32
C GLN A 156 -7.60 -5.48 -16.25
N ARG A 157 -8.21 -5.10 -15.13
CA ARG A 157 -9.66 -5.17 -14.90
C ARG A 157 -10.42 -4.17 -15.79
N LEU A 158 -10.00 -2.90 -15.81
CA LEU A 158 -10.69 -1.84 -16.53
C LEU A 158 -10.56 -1.95 -18.06
N ASP A 159 -9.43 -2.44 -18.54
CA ASP A 159 -9.16 -2.66 -19.98
C ASP A 159 -10.02 -3.80 -20.59
N ARG A 160 -10.72 -4.57 -19.76
CA ARG A 160 -11.50 -5.73 -20.19
C ARG A 160 -12.93 -5.63 -19.69
N ASP A 161 -13.86 -5.32 -20.57
CA ASP A 161 -15.27 -5.10 -20.22
C ASP A 161 -15.89 -6.22 -19.36
N PHE A 162 -15.54 -7.48 -19.62
CA PHE A 162 -16.05 -8.64 -18.87
C PHE A 162 -15.44 -8.80 -17.46
N LEU A 163 -14.25 -8.23 -17.21
CA LEU A 163 -13.65 -8.17 -15.88
C LEU A 163 -14.07 -6.90 -15.13
N ARG A 164 -14.28 -5.80 -15.86
CA ARG A 164 -14.75 -4.52 -15.30
C ARG A 164 -16.11 -4.64 -14.63
N GLN A 165 -16.99 -5.47 -15.18
CA GLN A 165 -18.37 -5.64 -14.68
C GLN A 165 -19.07 -4.28 -14.51
N GLU A 166 -19.81 -4.08 -13.42
CA GLU A 166 -20.55 -2.84 -13.11
C GLU A 166 -19.71 -1.79 -12.37
N GLU A 167 -18.39 -2.01 -12.22
CA GLU A 167 -17.48 -1.09 -11.51
C GLU A 167 -16.59 -0.34 -12.51
N PRO A 168 -17.04 0.78 -13.10
CA PRO A 168 -16.33 1.45 -14.19
C PRO A 168 -15.07 2.21 -13.74
N ASP A 169 -14.97 2.49 -12.44
CA ASP A 169 -13.92 3.34 -11.87
C ASP A 169 -12.83 2.53 -11.18
N LEU A 170 -11.66 3.16 -11.00
CA LEU A 170 -10.60 2.67 -10.13
C LEU A 170 -11.13 2.48 -8.69
N ARG A 171 -10.84 1.34 -8.10
CA ARG A 171 -11.20 0.99 -6.73
C ARG A 171 -10.09 1.39 -5.78
N ARG A 172 -10.48 1.66 -4.52
CA ARG A 172 -9.54 2.05 -3.47
C ARG A 172 -8.51 0.97 -3.18
N PHE A 173 -7.40 1.38 -2.59
CA PHE A 173 -6.38 0.45 -2.14
C PHE A 173 -6.97 -0.56 -1.13
N PRO A 174 -6.53 -1.82 -1.13
CA PRO A 174 -6.93 -2.80 -0.12
C PRO A 174 -6.67 -2.27 1.31
N GLY A 175 -7.53 -2.65 2.25
CA GLY A 175 -7.45 -2.14 3.64
C GLY A 175 -7.96 -0.69 3.82
N TRP A 176 -8.39 -0.01 2.76
CA TRP A 176 -8.89 1.38 2.83
C TRP A 176 -10.41 1.52 3.06
N ALA A 177 -11.07 0.46 3.52
CA ALA A 177 -12.49 0.47 3.85
C ALA A 177 -12.79 1.53 4.94
N ARG A 178 -14.02 2.09 4.87
CA ARG A 178 -14.46 3.27 5.63
C ARG A 178 -14.47 3.06 7.13
#